data_AF-A0A6J6W2V0-F1
#
_entry.id   AF-A0A6J6W2V0-F1
#
_cell.length_a   1.000
_cell.length_b   1.000
_cell.length_c   1.000
_cell.angle_alpha   90.00
_cell.angle_beta   90.00
_cell.angle_gamma   90.00
#
_symmetry.space_group_name_H-M   'P 1'
#
loop_
_entity.id
_entity.type
_entity.pdbx_description
1 polymer ?
#
loop_
_entity_poly.entity_id
_entity_poly.type
_entity_poly.pdbx_seq_one_letter_code
_entity_poly.pdbx_strand_id
1 'polypeptide(L)'
;MILFGWLQEKYENPGSGGWVPFIFGCIAGIVPWIALFFYVFSIGGPGGTSAPGFVYGIVFSIFLLFNSFALVQWLQYKRVGRWNDYLRGERTYITLSLVAKSLLAWQIFANTLIP
;
A
#
# COMPACT_ATOMS: atom_id res chain seq x y z
N MET A 1 -10.04 1.35 3.04
CA MET A 1 -9.12 1.98 2.07
C MET A 1 -9.60 1.84 0.63
N ILE A 2 -9.67 0.63 0.07
CA ILE A 2 -9.95 0.43 -1.38
C ILE A 2 -11.26 1.08 -1.84
N LEU A 3 -12.34 0.90 -1.07
CA LEU A 3 -13.63 1.52 -1.40
C LEU A 3 -13.56 3.05 -1.47
N PHE A 4 -12.72 3.69 -0.65
CA PHE A 4 -12.52 5.14 -0.72
C PHE A 4 -11.75 5.58 -1.97
N GLY A 5 -10.81 4.77 -2.46
CA GLY A 5 -10.18 4.98 -3.76
C GLY A 5 -11.20 4.89 -4.90
N TRP A 6 -12.08 3.89 -4.84
CA TRP A 6 -13.20 3.80 -5.80
C TRP A 6 -14.15 5.00 -5.71
N LEU A 7 -14.50 5.47 -4.51
CA LEU A 7 -15.32 6.67 -4.32
C LEU A 7 -14.64 7.93 -4.86
N GLN A 8 -13.31 8.05 -4.72
CA GLN A 8 -12.52 9.11 -5.37
C GLN A 8 -12.77 9.08 -6.88
N GLU A 9 -12.68 7.91 -7.51
CA GLU A 9 -12.89 7.76 -8.95
C GLU A 9 -14.31 7.94 -9.44
N LYS A 10 -15.28 7.61 -8.60
CA LYS A 10 -16.69 7.71 -8.97
C LYS A 10 -17.22 9.14 -8.87
N TYR A 11 -16.76 9.91 -7.89
CA TYR A 11 -17.37 11.20 -7.54
C TYR A 11 -16.48 12.41 -7.83
N GLU A 12 -15.17 12.22 -7.98
CA GLU A 12 -14.24 13.31 -8.28
C GLU A 12 -13.67 13.19 -9.68
N ASN A 13 -13.35 14.34 -10.28
CA ASN A 13 -12.62 14.38 -11.54
C ASN A 13 -11.16 14.75 -11.27
N PRO A 14 -10.17 14.18 -11.99
CA PRO A 14 -8.79 14.62 -11.87
C PRO A 14 -8.69 16.14 -12.08
N GLY A 15 -8.03 16.85 -11.16
CA GLY A 15 -7.94 18.31 -11.16
C GLY A 15 -9.12 19.06 -10.53
N SER A 16 -10.21 18.41 -10.08
CA SER A 16 -11.36 19.06 -9.41
C SER A 16 -11.00 19.69 -8.06
N GLY A 17 -9.95 19.18 -7.41
CA GLY A 17 -9.54 19.60 -6.07
C GLY A 17 -10.25 18.85 -4.94
N GLY A 18 -11.15 17.93 -5.22
CA GLY A 18 -11.75 17.07 -4.20
C GLY A 18 -10.82 15.94 -3.77
N TRP A 19 -10.49 15.87 -2.48
CA TRP A 19 -9.55 14.89 -1.91
C TRP A 19 -10.12 14.09 -0.74
N VAL A 20 -11.37 14.36 -0.33
CA VAL A 20 -11.96 13.76 0.87
C VAL A 20 -11.95 12.24 0.79
N PRO A 21 -12.38 11.59 -0.31
CA PRO A 21 -12.30 10.15 -0.41
C PRO A 21 -10.85 9.64 -0.32
N PHE A 22 -9.90 10.23 -1.04
CA PHE A 22 -8.48 9.86 -0.94
C PHE A 22 -7.93 9.95 0.49
N ILE A 23 -8.21 11.04 1.22
CA ILE A 23 -7.76 11.24 2.60
C ILE A 23 -8.34 10.16 3.53
N PHE A 24 -9.64 9.86 3.42
CA PHE A 24 -10.26 8.77 4.18
C PHE A 24 -9.70 7.40 3.80
N GLY A 25 -9.36 7.23 2.53
CA GLY A 25 -8.56 6.10 2.05
C GLY A 25 -7.27 5.95 2.83
N CYS A 26 -6.46 7.00 2.92
CA CYS A 26 -5.18 7.01 3.64
C CYS A 26 -5.35 6.75 5.15
N ILE A 27 -6.33 7.38 5.81
CA ILE A 27 -6.61 7.16 7.24
C ILE A 27 -6.98 5.69 7.48
N ALA A 28 -7.91 5.14 6.70
CA ALA A 28 -8.28 3.73 6.83
C ALA A 28 -7.13 2.79 6.42
N GLY A 29 -6.26 3.22 5.51
CA GLY A 29 -5.15 2.46 4.97
C GLY A 29 -3.96 2.35 5.94
N ILE A 30 -3.71 3.36 6.77
CA ILE A 30 -2.57 3.37 7.70
C ILE A 30 -2.84 2.55 8.97
N VAL A 31 -4.11 2.38 9.37
CA VAL A 31 -4.49 1.69 10.62
C VAL A 31 -3.91 0.27 10.74
N PRO A 32 -4.01 -0.62 9.73
CA PRO A 32 -3.40 -1.96 9.82
C PRO A 32 -1.88 -1.93 9.98
N TRP A 33 -1.20 -0.96 9.38
CA TRP A 33 0.25 -0.80 9.48
C TRP A 33 0.70 -0.35 10.87
N ILE A 34 -0.07 0.54 11.49
CA ILE A 34 0.16 0.93 12.89
C ILE A 34 0.03 -0.30 13.77
N ALA A 35 -1.05 -1.07 13.65
CA ALA A 35 -1.22 -2.30 14.43
C ALA A 35 -0.04 -3.27 14.21
N LEU A 36 0.31 -3.54 12.95
CA LEU A 36 1.43 -4.42 12.59
C LEU A 36 2.76 -3.96 13.20
N PHE A 37 3.02 -2.64 13.26
CA PHE A 37 4.21 -2.08 13.88
C PHE A 37 4.30 -2.43 15.37
N PHE A 38 3.20 -2.31 16.13
CA PHE A 38 3.19 -2.73 17.54
C PHE A 38 3.49 -4.23 17.71
N TYR A 39 2.92 -5.08 16.85
CA TYR A 39 3.13 -6.53 16.90
C TYR A 39 4.57 -6.93 16.55
N VAL A 40 5.11 -6.42 15.44
CA VAL A 40 6.42 -6.80 14.91
C VAL A 40 7.57 -6.32 15.80
N PHE A 41 7.39 -5.20 16.50
CA PHE A 41 8.35 -4.68 17.47
C PHE A 41 8.03 -5.08 18.92
N SER A 42 7.00 -5.91 19.14
CA SER A 42 6.58 -6.38 20.46
C SER A 42 6.41 -5.25 21.49
N ILE A 43 5.90 -4.10 21.04
CA ILE A 43 5.76 -2.90 21.87
C ILE A 43 4.68 -3.16 22.93
N GLY A 44 5.07 -3.15 24.20
CA GLY A 44 4.18 -3.49 25.32
C GLY A 44 3.94 -4.99 25.51
N GLY A 45 4.66 -5.85 24.79
CA GLY A 45 4.64 -7.31 24.96
C GLY A 45 5.69 -7.83 25.96
N PRO A 46 5.71 -9.15 26.22
CA PRO A 46 6.72 -9.79 27.06
C PRO A 46 8.14 -9.50 26.55
N GLY A 47 9.11 -9.36 27.45
CA GLY A 47 10.50 -9.16 27.06
C GLY A 47 11.07 -10.37 26.30
N GLY A 48 11.89 -10.12 25.28
CA GLY A 48 12.63 -11.16 24.54
C GLY A 48 11.92 -11.77 23.34
N THR A 49 10.67 -11.38 23.04
CA THR A 49 9.97 -11.78 21.81
C THR A 49 10.36 -10.86 20.65
N SER A 50 11.06 -11.41 19.65
CA SER A 50 11.41 -10.71 18.41
C SER A 50 10.88 -11.49 17.21
N ALA A 51 10.45 -10.75 16.17
CA ALA A 51 10.03 -11.40 14.93
C ALA A 51 11.26 -11.95 14.18
N PRO A 52 11.12 -13.01 13.37
CA PRO A 52 12.18 -13.43 12.48
C PRO A 52 12.60 -12.30 11.51
N GLY A 53 13.89 -12.25 11.16
CA GLY A 53 14.45 -11.19 10.31
C GLY A 53 13.68 -10.97 8.99
N PHE A 54 13.25 -12.05 8.34
CA PHE A 54 12.50 -11.99 7.09
C PHE A 54 11.14 -11.29 7.21
N VAL A 55 10.53 -11.30 8.41
CA VAL A 55 9.25 -10.63 8.66
C VAL A 55 9.41 -9.11 8.53
N TYR A 56 10.48 -8.54 9.09
CA TYR A 56 10.79 -7.11 8.91
C TYR A 56 10.96 -6.75 7.44
N GLY A 57 11.63 -7.62 6.68
CA GLY A 57 11.81 -7.46 5.23
C GLY A 57 10.48 -7.47 4.46
N ILE A 58 9.56 -8.38 4.80
CA ILE A 58 8.21 -8.44 4.22
C ILE A 58 7.40 -7.18 4.58
N VAL A 59 7.40 -6.81 5.85
CA VAL A 59 6.63 -5.63 6.31
C VAL A 59 7.11 -4.37 5.61
N PHE A 60 8.42 -4.16 5.54
CA PHE A 60 8.99 -2.99 4.88
C PHE A 60 8.72 -2.98 3.37
N SER A 61 8.92 -4.10 2.67
CA SER A 61 8.71 -4.17 1.21
C SER A 61 7.26 -3.90 0.84
N ILE A 62 6.31 -4.55 1.53
CA ILE A 62 4.88 -4.39 1.23
C ILE A 62 4.38 -3.02 1.68
N PHE A 63 4.91 -2.44 2.76
CA PHE A 63 4.57 -1.07 3.15
C PHE A 63 4.92 -0.07 2.04
N LEU A 64 6.12 -0.16 1.47
CA LEU A 64 6.53 0.71 0.37
C LEU A 64 5.65 0.52 -0.88
N LEU A 65 5.36 -0.73 -1.24
CA LEU A 65 4.51 -1.02 -2.39
C LEU A 65 3.09 -0.50 -2.17
N PHE A 66 2.55 -0.65 -0.96
CA PHE A 66 1.23 -0.16 -0.58
C PHE A 66 1.12 1.36 -0.69
N ASN A 67 2.13 2.10 -0.20
CA ASN A 67 2.20 3.55 -0.38
C ASN A 67 2.34 3.95 -1.86
N SER A 68 2.96 3.12 -2.68
CA SER A 68 3.07 3.36 -4.12
C SER A 68 1.70 3.33 -4.82
N PHE A 69 0.75 2.48 -4.38
CA PHE A 69 -0.63 2.52 -4.88
C PHE A 69 -1.29 3.87 -4.56
N ALA A 70 -1.17 4.35 -3.32
CA ALA A 70 -1.72 5.65 -2.94
C ALA A 70 -1.07 6.80 -3.73
N LEU A 71 0.24 6.72 -3.98
CA LEU A 71 0.98 7.69 -4.78
C LEU A 71 0.46 7.75 -6.22
N VAL A 72 0.14 6.61 -6.84
CA VAL A 72 -0.43 6.59 -8.21
C VAL A 72 -1.77 7.34 -8.24
N GLN A 73 -2.68 7.06 -7.31
CA GLN A 73 -3.97 7.78 -7.26
C GLN A 73 -3.76 9.28 -7.06
N TRP A 74 -2.83 9.66 -6.17
CA TRP A 74 -2.50 11.05 -5.93
C TRP A 74 -1.96 11.75 -7.17
N LEU A 75 -1.01 11.14 -7.89
CA LEU A 75 -0.43 11.68 -9.11
C LEU A 75 -1.45 11.79 -10.25
N GLN A 76 -2.33 10.80 -10.42
CA GLN A 76 -3.43 10.83 -11.38
C GLN A 76 -4.37 12.01 -11.08
N TYR A 77 -4.83 12.16 -9.84
CA TYR A 77 -5.78 13.21 -9.46
C TYR A 77 -5.17 14.61 -9.43
N LYS A 78 -3.86 14.73 -9.18
CA LYS A 78 -3.11 15.98 -9.34
C LYS A 78 -2.73 16.28 -10.79
N ARG A 79 -2.92 15.34 -11.73
CA ARG A 79 -2.52 15.46 -13.14
C ARG A 79 -1.04 15.87 -13.32
N VAL A 80 -0.15 15.31 -12.50
CA VAL A 80 1.28 15.69 -12.53
C VAL A 80 1.95 15.12 -13.78
N GLY A 81 2.38 15.98 -14.71
CA GLY A 81 3.15 15.58 -15.89
C GLY A 81 2.47 14.46 -16.69
N ARG A 82 3.16 13.31 -16.83
CA ARG A 82 2.65 12.16 -17.61
C ARG A 82 1.43 11.47 -16.99
N TRP A 83 1.10 11.76 -15.73
CA TRP A 83 -0.04 11.18 -15.01
C TRP A 83 -1.38 11.86 -15.34
N ASN A 84 -1.38 12.86 -16.22
CA ASN A 84 -2.60 13.40 -16.81
C ASN A 84 -3.31 12.38 -17.75
N ASP A 85 -2.57 11.41 -18.29
CA ASP A 85 -3.15 10.28 -19.01
C ASP A 85 -3.56 9.18 -18.02
N TYR A 86 -4.87 8.93 -17.91
CA TYR A 86 -5.42 7.90 -17.01
C TYR A 86 -4.85 6.51 -17.31
N LEU A 87 -4.64 6.16 -18.58
CA LEU A 87 -4.12 4.84 -18.98
C LEU A 87 -2.70 4.60 -18.46
N ARG A 88 -1.93 5.65 -18.19
CA ARG A 88 -0.62 5.52 -17.55
C ARG A 88 -0.75 5.04 -16.11
N GLY A 89 -1.71 5.57 -15.36
CA GLY A 89 -1.96 5.11 -13.99
C GLY A 89 -2.54 3.71 -13.95
N GLU A 90 -3.45 3.37 -14.86
CA GLU A 90 -3.97 2.00 -15.01
C GLU A 90 -2.86 0.96 -15.21
N ARG A 91 -1.97 1.19 -16.20
CA ARG A 91 -0.80 0.31 -16.44
C ARG A 91 0.12 0.21 -15.21
N THR A 92 0.26 1.30 -14.47
CA THR A 92 1.07 1.31 -13.25
C THR A 92 0.41 0.47 -12.16
N TYR A 93 -0.90 0.57 -11.96
CA TYR A 93 -1.62 -0.27 -10.99
C TYR A 93 -1.51 -1.75 -11.31
N ILE A 94 -1.66 -2.13 -12.58
CA ILE A 94 -1.49 -3.52 -13.02
C ILE A 94 -0.07 -4.00 -12.68
N THR A 95 0.95 -3.19 -13.02
CA THR A 95 2.35 -3.53 -12.76
C THR A 95 2.66 -3.64 -11.27
N LEU A 96 2.23 -2.66 -10.46
CA LEU A 96 2.39 -2.68 -9.01
C LEU A 96 1.67 -3.88 -8.38
N SER A 97 0.49 -4.24 -8.89
CA SER A 97 -0.29 -5.39 -8.43
C SER A 97 0.46 -6.69 -8.65
N LEU A 98 1.02 -6.88 -9.86
CA LEU A 98 1.82 -8.05 -10.19
C LEU A 98 3.07 -8.11 -9.29
N VAL A 99 3.87 -7.04 -9.26
CA VAL A 99 5.11 -6.98 -8.49
C VAL A 99 4.87 -7.22 -7.00
N ALA A 100 3.90 -6.51 -6.40
CA ALA A 100 3.66 -6.60 -4.97
C ALA A 100 3.17 -7.98 -4.54
N LYS A 101 2.25 -8.58 -5.32
CA LYS A 101 1.74 -9.92 -5.02
C LYS A 101 2.80 -10.99 -5.21
N SER A 102 3.55 -10.95 -6.31
CA SER A 102 4.63 -11.89 -6.56
C SER A 102 5.73 -11.79 -5.51
N LEU A 103 6.15 -10.56 -5.16
CA LEU A 103 7.17 -10.34 -4.13
C LEU A 103 6.73 -10.92 -2.78
N LEU A 104 5.52 -10.60 -2.33
CA LEU A 104 4.98 -11.14 -1.07
C LEU A 104 4.93 -12.68 -1.09
N ALA A 105 4.41 -13.25 -2.17
CA ALA A 105 4.27 -14.70 -2.31
C ALA A 105 5.62 -15.41 -2.20
N TRP A 106 6.65 -14.92 -2.90
CA TRP A 106 7.98 -15.51 -2.84
C TRP A 106 8.70 -15.28 -1.52
N GLN A 107 8.53 -14.10 -0.89
CA GLN A 107 9.11 -13.85 0.43
C GLN A 107 8.51 -14.79 1.50
N ILE A 108 7.20 -15.05 1.47
CA ILE A 108 6.57 -16.01 2.37
C ILE A 108 7.05 -17.43 2.04
N PHE A 109 6.96 -17.82 0.77
CA PHE A 109 7.32 -19.17 0.34
C PHE A 109 8.73 -19.56 0.78
N ALA A 110 9.72 -18.72 0.48
CA ALA A 110 11.12 -18.99 0.77
C ALA A 110 11.45 -19.11 2.27
N ASN A 111 10.63 -18.53 3.15
CA ASN A 111 10.93 -18.45 4.58
C ASN A 111 10.01 -19.33 5.45
N THR A 112 8.85 -19.75 4.95
CA THR A 112 7.87 -20.50 5.76
C THR A 112 7.27 -21.72 5.07
N LEU A 113 7.44 -21.91 3.75
CA LEU A 113 6.79 -23.00 3.01
C LEU A 113 7.79 -24.00 2.38
N ILE A 114 9.10 -23.72 2.45
CA ILE A 114 10.14 -24.69 2.10
C ILE A 114 10.39 -25.59 3.33
N PRO A 115 10.56 -26.93 3.16
CA PRO A 115 10.83 -27.87 4.25
C PRO A 115 12.12 -27.60 5.02
#